data_AF-A0A9C9GJK9-F1
#
_entry.id   AF-A0A9C9GJK9-F1
#
_cell.length_a   1.000
_cell.length_b   1.000
_cell.length_c   1.000
_cell.angle_alpha   90.00
_cell.angle_beta   90.00
_cell.angle_gamma   90.00
#
_symmetry.space_group_name_H-M   'P 1'
#
loop_
_entity.id
_entity.type
_entity.pdbx_description
1 polymer ?
#
loop_
_entity_poly.entity_id
_entity_poly.type
_entity_poly.pdbx_seq_one_letter_code
_entity_poly.pdbx_strand_id
1 'polypeptide(L)'
;MKIFFKVLVWIAGGLIALVVISISGFWWFLDYSAGMMCDNLIINSTKLREVNLNIVLFQRDCGATTGFNTQISMINIGEEFPNESGNIFTADTGHGKVSGGRGGGPEVKVEVVYKIHIKISHHPDARGFNSQNQWENVRIEYDDL
;
A
#
# COMPACT_ATOMS: atom_id res chain seq x y z
N MET A 1 -34.08 -37.78 28.54
CA MET A 1 -33.98 -36.31 28.38
C MET A 1 -32.56 -35.75 28.39
N LYS A 2 -31.69 -36.03 29.38
CA LYS A 2 -30.35 -35.41 29.48
C LYS A 2 -29.40 -35.69 28.31
N ILE A 3 -29.42 -36.89 27.74
CA ILE A 3 -28.58 -37.28 26.60
C ILE A 3 -29.03 -36.55 25.33
N PHE A 4 -30.33 -36.47 25.10
CA PHE A 4 -30.91 -35.78 23.94
C PHE A 4 -30.58 -34.29 23.95
N PHE A 5 -30.61 -33.65 25.12
CA PHE A 5 -30.22 -32.25 25.29
C PHE A 5 -28.73 -32.02 25.00
N LYS A 6 -27.84 -32.92 25.46
CA LYS A 6 -26.41 -32.85 25.15
C LYS A 6 -26.15 -32.98 23.65
N VAL A 7 -26.81 -33.91 22.97
CA VAL A 7 -26.68 -34.09 21.51
C VAL A 7 -27.13 -32.83 20.76
N LEU A 8 -28.25 -32.22 21.17
CA LEU A 8 -28.76 -30.99 20.57
C LEU A 8 -27.77 -29.81 20.73
N VAL A 9 -27.15 -29.70 21.91
CA VAL A 9 -26.11 -28.70 22.19
C VAL A 9 -24.86 -28.92 21.32
N TRP A 10 -24.43 -30.17 21.12
CA TRP A 10 -23.29 -30.48 20.24
C TRP A 10 -23.58 -30.15 18.76
N ILE A 11 -24.79 -30.45 18.28
CA ILE A 11 -25.22 -30.12 16.91
C ILE A 11 -25.26 -28.60 16.72
N ALA A 12 -25.87 -27.88 17.67
CA ALA A 12 -25.92 -26.42 17.63
C ALA A 12 -24.51 -25.80 17.68
N GLY A 13 -23.63 -26.30 18.55
CA GLY A 13 -22.25 -25.85 18.64
C GLY A 13 -21.45 -26.09 17.35
N GLY A 14 -21.62 -27.26 16.73
CA GLY A 14 -20.99 -27.57 15.44
C GLY A 14 -21.47 -26.66 14.30
N LEU A 15 -22.78 -26.38 14.24
CA LEU A 15 -23.35 -25.45 13.27
C LEU A 15 -22.83 -24.02 13.48
N ILE A 16 -22.75 -23.56 14.72
CA ILE A 16 -22.19 -22.24 15.04
C ILE A 16 -20.72 -22.16 14.61
N ALA A 17 -19.92 -23.20 14.90
CA ALA A 17 -18.52 -23.24 14.48
C ALA A 17 -18.36 -23.17 12.95
N LEU A 18 -19.20 -23.89 12.20
CA LEU A 18 -19.20 -23.83 10.74
C LEU A 18 -19.55 -22.44 10.20
N VAL A 19 -20.54 -21.78 10.80
CA VAL A 19 -20.91 -20.40 10.43
C VAL A 19 -19.76 -19.43 10.72
N VAL A 20 -19.11 -19.54 11.89
CA VAL A 20 -17.95 -18.70 12.22
C VAL A 20 -16.81 -18.91 11.24
N ILE A 21 -16.45 -20.16 10.93
CA ILE A 21 -15.39 -20.47 9.96
C ILE A 21 -15.74 -19.91 8.57
N SER A 22 -16.99 -20.06 8.14
CA SER A 22 -17.45 -19.56 6.84
C SER A 22 -17.40 -18.04 6.77
N ILE A 23 -17.83 -17.35 7.83
CA ILE A 23 -17.77 -15.89 7.93
C ILE A 23 -16.31 -15.45 7.93
N SER A 24 -15.44 -16.03 8.76
CA SER A 24 -14.01 -15.69 8.80
C SER A 24 -13.32 -15.92 7.46
N GLY A 25 -13.61 -17.04 6.78
CA GLY A 25 -13.09 -17.33 5.45
C GLY A 25 -13.60 -16.33 4.40
N PHE A 26 -14.88 -15.92 4.49
CA PHE A 26 -15.45 -14.92 3.60
C PHE A 26 -14.84 -13.53 3.81
N TRP A 27 -14.64 -13.08 5.06
CA TRP A 27 -13.92 -11.84 5.34
C TRP A 27 -12.51 -11.86 4.78
N TRP A 28 -11.76 -12.94 5.01
CA TRP A 28 -10.40 -13.10 4.48
C TRP A 28 -10.37 -13.11 2.95
N PHE A 29 -11.36 -13.75 2.31
CA PHE A 29 -11.51 -13.75 0.85
C PHE A 29 -11.83 -12.35 0.29
N LEU A 30 -12.70 -11.59 0.96
CA LEU A 30 -13.03 -10.23 0.56
C LEU A 30 -11.81 -9.30 0.63
N ASP A 31 -11.04 -9.36 1.72
CA ASP A 31 -9.81 -8.57 1.88
C ASP A 31 -8.78 -8.92 0.80
N TYR A 32 -8.61 -10.22 0.51
CA TYR A 32 -7.72 -10.68 -0.57
C TYR A 32 -8.18 -10.19 -1.95
N SER A 33 -9.49 -10.21 -2.21
CA SER A 33 -10.04 -9.80 -3.51
C SER A 33 -9.97 -8.30 -3.78
N ALA A 34 -10.05 -7.46 -2.73
CA ALA A 34 -9.98 -6.01 -2.85
C ALA A 34 -8.59 -5.56 -3.33
N GLY A 35 -7.52 -6.26 -2.91
CA GLY A 35 -6.16 -5.99 -3.38
C GLY A 35 -5.94 -6.32 -4.87
N MET A 36 -6.68 -7.30 -5.41
CA MET A 36 -6.53 -7.72 -6.82
C MET A 36 -7.05 -6.72 -7.84
N MET A 37 -7.91 -5.76 -7.43
CA MET A 37 -8.43 -4.73 -8.33
C MET A 37 -7.50 -3.52 -8.47
N CYS A 38 -6.42 -3.49 -7.71
CA CYS A 38 -5.39 -2.48 -7.86
C CYS A 38 -4.26 -3.02 -8.74
N ASP A 39 -3.62 -2.13 -9.49
CA ASP A 39 -2.39 -2.42 -10.20
C ASP A 39 -1.32 -1.40 -9.83
N ASN A 40 -0.09 -1.89 -9.71
CA ASN A 40 1.08 -1.12 -9.31
C ASN A 40 2.08 -1.07 -10.48
N LEU A 41 2.13 0.07 -11.16
CA LEU A 41 3.08 0.30 -12.24
C LEU A 41 4.36 0.96 -11.71
N ILE A 42 5.46 0.21 -11.68
CA ILE A 42 6.77 0.73 -11.27
C ILE A 42 7.24 1.77 -12.29
N ILE A 43 7.47 3.00 -11.82
CA ILE A 43 8.00 4.11 -12.61
C ILE A 43 9.52 4.13 -12.53
N ASN A 44 10.06 3.98 -11.31
CA ASN A 44 11.50 3.97 -11.06
C ASN A 44 11.83 3.14 -9.81
N SER A 45 13.02 2.56 -9.76
CA SER A 45 13.54 1.90 -8.57
C SER A 45 15.02 2.24 -8.34
N THR A 46 15.38 2.55 -7.09
CA THR A 46 16.74 2.92 -6.70
C THR A 46 17.20 2.09 -5.52
N LYS A 47 18.42 1.52 -5.63
CA LYS A 47 19.02 0.70 -4.57
C LYS A 47 19.70 1.55 -3.52
N LEU A 48 19.31 1.36 -2.26
CA LEU A 48 19.94 1.94 -1.08
C LEU A 48 20.88 0.90 -0.44
N ARG A 49 22.12 0.83 -0.95
CA ARG A 49 23.07 -0.25 -0.59
C ARG A 49 23.48 -0.27 0.88
N GLU A 50 23.49 0.89 1.54
CA GLU A 50 23.90 1.02 2.95
C GLU A 50 23.02 0.23 3.92
N VAL A 51 21.76 0.02 3.57
CA VAL A 51 20.75 -0.65 4.42
C VAL A 51 20.01 -1.78 3.71
N ASN A 52 20.51 -2.22 2.54
CA ASN A 52 19.92 -3.31 1.75
C ASN A 52 18.43 -3.11 1.37
N LEU A 53 18.05 -1.87 1.05
CA LEU A 53 16.68 -1.51 0.64
C LEU A 53 16.60 -1.11 -0.84
N ASN A 54 15.43 -1.30 -1.44
CA ASN A 54 15.00 -0.72 -2.70
C ASN A 54 13.96 0.35 -2.44
N ILE A 55 14.20 1.56 -2.94
CA ILE A 55 13.20 2.61 -3.00
C ILE A 55 12.46 2.46 -4.32
N VAL A 56 11.17 2.20 -4.28
CA VAL A 56 10.33 1.95 -5.44
C VAL A 56 9.35 3.09 -5.56
N LEU A 57 9.48 3.88 -6.63
CA LEU A 57 8.50 4.87 -7.07
C LEU A 57 7.57 4.21 -8.07
N PHE A 58 6.28 4.25 -7.79
CA PHE A 58 5.28 3.58 -8.60
C PHE A 58 3.98 4.38 -8.63
N GLN A 59 3.17 4.07 -9.63
CA GLN A 59 1.80 4.52 -9.67
C GLN A 59 0.89 3.37 -9.26
N ARG A 60 -0.12 3.67 -8.44
CA ARG A 60 -1.19 2.73 -8.11
C ARG A 60 -2.50 3.18 -8.74
N ASP A 61 -3.15 2.26 -9.45
CA ASP A 61 -4.51 2.42 -9.99
C ASP A 61 -5.42 1.38 -9.34
N CYS A 62 -6.43 1.83 -8.60
CA CYS A 62 -7.47 0.96 -8.00
C CYS A 62 -8.84 1.17 -8.66
N GLY A 63 -8.87 1.70 -9.88
CA GLY A 63 -10.06 1.93 -10.67
C GLY A 63 -10.68 3.32 -10.51
N ALA A 64 -11.81 3.48 -11.20
CA ALA A 64 -12.44 4.77 -11.51
C ALA A 64 -12.79 5.64 -10.29
N THR A 65 -13.02 5.06 -9.12
CA THR A 65 -13.48 5.77 -7.92
C THR A 65 -12.34 6.28 -7.04
N THR A 66 -11.13 5.72 -7.17
CA THR A 66 -9.96 6.11 -6.34
C THR A 66 -9.01 7.02 -7.11
N GLY A 67 -8.97 6.89 -8.44
CA GLY A 67 -8.08 7.67 -9.30
C GLY A 67 -6.62 7.26 -9.17
N PHE A 68 -5.80 7.69 -10.14
CA PHE A 68 -4.38 7.44 -10.16
C PHE A 68 -3.67 8.24 -9.06
N ASN A 69 -2.76 7.59 -8.35
CA ASN A 69 -1.86 8.24 -7.40
C ASN A 69 -0.43 7.76 -7.59
N THR A 70 0.51 8.61 -7.19
CA THR A 70 1.94 8.33 -7.21
C THR A 70 2.38 8.02 -5.78
N GLN A 71 3.06 6.90 -5.62
CA GLN A 71 3.44 6.36 -4.33
C GLN A 71 4.89 5.93 -4.29
N ILE A 72 5.44 5.89 -3.08
CA ILE A 72 6.78 5.38 -2.85
C ILE A 72 6.73 4.35 -1.73
N SER A 73 7.41 3.22 -1.96
CA SER A 73 7.68 2.19 -0.97
C SER A 73 9.16 1.92 -0.80
N MET A 74 9.58 1.58 0.41
CA MET A 74 10.85 0.91 0.67
C MET A 74 10.61 -0.57 0.95
N ILE A 75 11.33 -1.44 0.23
CA ILE A 75 11.29 -2.91 0.38
C ILE A 75 12.71 -3.47 0.47
N ASN A 76 12.89 -4.70 0.92
CA ASN A 76 14.22 -5.32 0.93
C ASN A 76 14.72 -5.61 -0.49
N ILE A 77 16.04 -5.54 -0.69
CA ILE A 77 16.62 -5.98 -1.96
C ILE A 77 16.40 -7.49 -2.14
N GLY A 78 15.80 -7.87 -3.26
CA GLY A 78 15.50 -9.26 -3.61
C GLY A 78 14.10 -9.72 -3.21
N GLU A 79 13.36 -8.88 -2.48
CA GLU A 79 11.94 -9.09 -2.21
C GLU A 79 11.11 -8.78 -3.48
N GLU A 80 10.06 -9.57 -3.70
CA GLU A 80 9.08 -9.28 -4.75
C GLU A 80 8.32 -8.01 -4.37
N PHE A 81 8.10 -7.12 -5.33
CA PHE A 81 7.37 -5.88 -5.06
C PHE A 81 5.88 -6.19 -4.89
N PRO A 82 5.29 -6.01 -3.69
CA PRO A 82 3.92 -6.42 -3.45
C PRO A 82 2.94 -5.48 -4.15
N ASN A 83 1.77 -6.02 -4.52
CA ASN A 83 0.67 -5.21 -5.03
C ASN A 83 -0.11 -4.50 -3.90
N GLU A 84 0.62 -3.76 -3.07
CA GLU A 84 0.11 -3.06 -1.90
C GLU A 84 0.28 -1.54 -2.04
N SER A 85 -0.31 -0.80 -1.09
CA SER A 85 -0.14 0.65 -1.01
C SER A 85 1.28 1.02 -0.58
N GLY A 86 1.68 2.24 -0.94
CA GLY A 86 2.94 2.87 -0.57
C GLY A 86 3.13 2.99 0.93
N ASN A 87 4.33 2.69 1.43
CA ASN A 87 4.62 2.74 2.86
C ASN A 87 5.28 4.07 3.34
N ILE A 88 5.92 4.84 2.46
CA ILE A 88 6.59 6.09 2.85
C ILE A 88 5.95 7.37 2.31
N PHE A 89 5.33 7.31 1.13
CA PHE A 89 4.75 8.49 0.50
C PHE A 89 3.60 8.11 -0.45
N THR A 90 2.55 8.91 -0.45
CA THR A 90 1.39 8.77 -1.34
C THR A 90 0.82 10.14 -1.66
N ALA A 91 0.68 10.48 -2.94
CA ALA A 91 0.03 11.71 -3.38
C ALA A 91 -0.82 11.52 -4.64
N ASP A 92 -1.92 12.27 -4.74
CA ASP A 92 -2.73 12.37 -5.97
C ASP A 92 -2.74 13.80 -6.54
N THR A 93 -3.41 13.97 -7.68
CA THR A 93 -3.48 15.24 -8.41
C THR A 93 -4.36 16.30 -7.74
N GLY A 94 -4.92 16.02 -6.56
CA GLY A 94 -5.78 16.95 -5.83
C GLY A 94 -7.09 17.25 -6.56
N HIS A 95 -7.69 16.24 -7.21
CA HIS A 95 -8.83 16.39 -8.14
C HIS A 95 -8.50 17.24 -9.38
N GLY A 96 -7.28 17.08 -9.93
CA GLY A 96 -6.85 17.77 -11.14
C GLY A 96 -6.26 19.16 -10.93
N LYS A 97 -5.92 19.53 -9.68
CA LYS A 97 -5.14 20.74 -9.38
C LYS A 97 -3.73 20.69 -9.96
N VAL A 98 -3.18 19.48 -10.06
CA VAL A 98 -1.88 19.22 -10.68
C VAL A 98 -2.09 18.29 -11.87
N SER A 99 -1.35 18.51 -12.96
CA SER A 99 -1.37 17.60 -14.10
C SER A 99 -0.82 16.22 -13.71
N GLY A 100 -1.45 15.16 -14.23
CA GLY A 100 -0.89 13.81 -14.14
C GLY A 100 0.40 13.68 -14.95
N GLY A 101 1.41 13.03 -14.37
CA GLY A 101 2.65 12.65 -15.05
C GLY A 101 2.48 11.33 -15.83
N ARG A 102 3.60 10.68 -16.11
CA ARG A 102 3.66 9.45 -16.93
C ARG A 102 2.80 8.29 -16.41
N GLY A 103 2.50 8.24 -15.11
CA GLY A 103 1.59 7.26 -14.50
C GLY A 103 0.16 7.76 -14.28
N GLY A 104 -0.19 8.98 -14.69
CA GLY A 104 -1.50 9.57 -14.40
C GLY A 104 -1.65 10.20 -13.01
N GLY A 105 -0.88 9.75 -12.02
CA GLY A 105 -0.68 10.46 -10.73
C GLY A 105 0.24 11.68 -10.87
N PRO A 106 0.38 12.54 -9.84
CA PRO A 106 1.25 13.71 -9.89
C PRO A 106 2.72 13.32 -10.11
N GLU A 107 3.51 14.21 -10.71
CA GLU A 107 4.95 13.98 -10.80
C GLU A 107 5.60 14.01 -9.42
N VAL A 108 6.46 13.02 -9.17
CA VAL A 108 7.23 12.88 -7.93
C VAL A 108 8.63 12.44 -8.31
N LYS A 109 9.64 13.07 -7.72
CA LYS A 109 11.05 12.69 -7.89
C LYS A 109 11.60 12.22 -6.56
N VAL A 110 12.50 11.24 -6.64
CA VAL A 110 13.18 10.68 -5.47
C VAL A 110 14.67 10.69 -5.73
N GLU A 111 15.42 11.30 -4.83
CA GLU A 111 16.88 11.40 -4.94
C GLU A 111 17.53 10.94 -3.63
N VAL A 112 18.57 10.13 -3.73
CA VAL A 112 19.40 9.77 -2.58
C VAL A 112 20.43 10.88 -2.39
N VAL A 113 20.21 11.75 -1.39
CA VAL A 113 21.08 12.90 -1.10
C VAL A 113 22.39 12.45 -0.45
N TYR A 114 22.33 11.51 0.50
CA TYR A 114 23.51 10.95 1.15
C TYR A 114 23.21 9.66 1.91
N LYS A 115 23.89 8.55 1.59
CA LYS A 115 23.78 7.24 2.28
C LYS A 115 22.33 6.77 2.50
N ILE A 116 21.73 7.12 3.64
CA ILE A 116 20.36 6.77 4.07
C ILE A 116 19.47 8.02 4.21
N HIS A 117 19.81 9.08 3.47
CA HIS A 117 19.07 10.32 3.43
C HIS A 117 18.52 10.51 2.02
N ILE A 118 17.21 10.53 1.90
CA ILE A 118 16.51 10.70 0.64
C ILE A 118 15.72 12.01 0.64
N LYS A 119 15.59 12.61 -0.55
CA LYS A 119 14.72 13.73 -0.82
C LYS A 119 13.61 13.28 -1.73
N ILE A 120 12.37 13.61 -1.36
CA ILE A 120 11.17 13.41 -2.16
C ILE A 120 10.68 14.79 -2.61
N SER A 121 10.70 15.04 -3.91
CA SER A 121 10.19 16.27 -4.49
C SER A 121 8.82 16.03 -5.12
N HIS A 122 7.83 16.85 -4.79
CA HIS A 122 6.50 16.80 -5.40
C HIS A 122 5.93 18.20 -5.64
N HIS A 123 4.89 18.30 -6.45
CA HIS A 123 4.22 19.58 -6.67
C HIS A 123 3.51 20.04 -5.38
N PRO A 124 3.59 21.33 -4.98
CA PRO A 124 2.99 21.82 -3.73
C PRO A 124 1.46 21.70 -3.70
N ASP A 125 0.80 21.85 -4.85
CA ASP A 125 -0.66 21.67 -4.97
C ASP A 125 -1.11 20.19 -5.07
N ALA A 126 -0.18 19.23 -5.14
CA ALA A 126 -0.54 17.82 -5.09
C ALA A 126 -1.03 17.49 -3.68
N ARG A 127 -2.08 16.67 -3.58
CA ARG A 127 -2.61 16.28 -2.27
C ARG A 127 -1.86 15.06 -1.75
N GLY A 128 -1.05 15.25 -0.73
CA GLY A 128 -0.40 14.17 0.02
C GLY A 128 -1.34 13.49 1.02
N PHE A 129 -1.26 12.17 1.12
CA PHE A 129 -2.03 11.35 2.08
C PHE A 129 -1.14 10.63 3.09
N ASN A 130 0.04 10.21 2.66
CA ASN A 130 1.06 9.62 3.51
C ASN A 130 2.38 10.35 3.26
N SER A 131 3.05 10.80 4.31
CA SER A 131 4.34 11.47 4.23
C SER A 131 5.11 11.21 5.53
N GLN A 132 6.04 10.26 5.46
CA GLN A 132 6.89 9.89 6.58
C GLN A 132 8.18 10.72 6.55
N ASN A 133 8.57 11.33 7.66
CA ASN A 133 9.88 12.03 7.76
C ASN A 133 11.04 11.05 8.01
N GLN A 134 10.73 9.81 8.39
CA GLN A 134 11.68 8.74 8.63
C GLN A 134 11.00 7.39 8.45
N TRP A 135 11.73 6.42 7.89
CA TRP A 135 11.31 5.03 7.81
C TRP A 135 12.48 4.14 8.20
N GLU A 136 12.32 3.34 9.26
CA GLU A 136 13.42 2.66 9.95
C GLU A 136 14.59 3.61 10.25
N ASN A 137 15.74 3.42 9.59
CA ASN A 137 16.94 4.26 9.72
C ASN A 137 17.08 5.29 8.60
N VAL A 138 16.17 5.31 7.62
CA VAL A 138 16.25 6.19 6.45
C VAL A 138 15.54 7.51 6.74
N ARG A 139 16.29 8.62 6.61
CA ARG A 139 15.76 9.98 6.74
C ARG A 139 15.11 10.41 5.42
N ILE A 140 13.96 11.07 5.52
CA ILE A 140 13.18 11.54 4.39
C ILE A 140 12.97 13.04 4.55
N GLU A 141 13.43 13.80 3.55
CA GLU A 141 13.16 15.23 3.41
C GLU A 141 12.27 15.50 2.21
N TYR A 142 11.47 16.56 2.30
CA TYR A 142 10.52 16.96 1.27
C TYR A 142 10.93 18.28 0.65
N ASP A 143 10.68 18.43 -0.65
CA ASP A 143 10.98 19.63 -1.42
C ASP A 143 9.89 19.85 -2.47
N ASP A 144 9.77 21.08 -2.96
CA ASP A 144 8.85 21.40 -4.05
C ASP A 144 9.51 21.10 -5.41
N LEU A 145 8.73 20.64 -6.38
CA LEU A 145 9.16 20.46 -7.77
C LEU A 145 9.19 21.78 -8.57
#